data_AF-A0A1I5AFX8-F1
#
_entry.id   AF-A0A1I5AFX8-F1
#
_cell.length_a   1.000
_cell.length_b   1.000
_cell.length_c   1.000
_cell.angle_alpha   90.00
_cell.angle_beta   90.00
_cell.angle_gamma   90.00
#
_symmetry.space_group_name_H-M   'P 1'
#
loop_
_entity.id
_entity.type
_entity.pdbx_description
1 polymer ?
#
loop_
_entity_poly.entity_id
_entity_poly.type
_entity_poly.pdbx_seq_one_letter_code
_entity_poly.pdbx_strand_id
1 'polypeptide(L)'
;MTITVDLSQLVTAETKASTALEAAKAKALATVTDQISAARGVLMTDLIGQEMIYLAKEQEAKDWQASESPDLADFPLMFAEVGITASTADELATVWLTMANQWRQTAASLEAIRLKSKSDIKSAASAEAVQSVVDAIEWPA
;
A
#
# COMPACT_ATOMS: atom_id res chain seq x y z
N MET A 1 32.45 -55.71 -0.53
CA MET A 1 31.93 -54.53 0.19
C MET A 1 30.68 -54.10 -0.53
N THR A 2 29.51 -54.33 0.06
CA THR A 2 28.21 -54.01 -0.54
C THR A 2 27.75 -52.68 0.02
N ILE A 3 27.58 -51.67 -0.84
CA ILE A 3 27.03 -50.38 -0.42
C ILE A 3 25.51 -50.51 -0.50
N THR A 4 24.85 -50.46 0.66
CA THR A 4 23.39 -50.40 0.73
C THR A 4 22.98 -48.94 0.54
N VAL A 5 22.28 -48.63 -0.55
CA VAL A 5 21.67 -47.31 -0.76
C VAL A 5 20.28 -47.34 -0.15
N ASP A 6 20.03 -46.45 0.81
CA ASP A 6 18.70 -46.25 1.39
C ASP A 6 17.84 -45.39 0.46
N LEU A 7 17.00 -46.04 -0.33
CA LEU A 7 16.12 -45.40 -1.29
C LEU A 7 14.99 -44.58 -0.62
N SER A 8 14.76 -44.75 0.69
CA SER A 8 13.75 -43.97 1.43
C SER A 8 14.12 -42.49 1.60
N GLN A 9 15.39 -42.14 1.38
CA GLN A 9 15.91 -40.78 1.46
C GLN A 9 16.02 -40.06 0.10
N LEU A 10 15.58 -40.68 -1.00
CA LEU A 10 15.64 -40.07 -2.32
C LEU A 10 14.57 -38.97 -2.47
N VAL A 11 15.03 -37.73 -2.66
CA VAL A 11 14.17 -36.61 -3.07
C VAL A 11 14.03 -36.62 -4.59
N THR A 12 12.80 -36.71 -5.08
CA THR A 12 12.54 -36.65 -6.53
C THR A 12 12.72 -35.22 -7.06
N ALA A 13 12.97 -35.09 -8.37
CA ALA A 13 13.00 -33.80 -9.02
C ALA A 13 11.68 -33.03 -8.84
N GLU A 14 10.55 -33.74 -8.81
CA GLU A 14 9.21 -33.18 -8.57
C GLU A 14 9.06 -32.62 -7.14
N THR A 15 9.46 -33.37 -6.11
CA THR A 15 9.44 -32.88 -4.73
C THR A 15 10.34 -31.67 -4.55
N LYS A 16 11.51 -31.67 -5.19
CA LYS A 16 12.43 -30.52 -5.18
C LYS A 16 11.81 -29.31 -5.88
N ALA A 17 11.20 -29.49 -7.04
CA ALA A 17 10.56 -28.42 -7.80
C ALA A 17 9.35 -27.83 -7.06
N SER A 18 8.50 -28.68 -6.46
CA SER A 18 7.37 -28.25 -5.64
C SER A 18 7.83 -27.45 -4.41
N THR A 19 8.85 -27.93 -3.70
CA THR A 19 9.46 -27.21 -2.57
C THR A 19 10.01 -25.84 -3.00
N ALA A 20 10.71 -25.78 -4.14
CA ALA A 20 11.24 -24.54 -4.67
C ALA A 20 10.13 -23.56 -5.08
N LEU A 21 9.03 -24.04 -5.66
CA LEU A 21 7.87 -23.23 -6.02
C LEU A 21 7.23 -22.59 -4.78
N GLU A 22 6.98 -23.36 -3.74
CA GLU A 22 6.37 -22.84 -2.51
C GLU A 22 7.28 -21.80 -1.82
N ALA A 23 8.59 -22.05 -1.78
CA ALA A 23 9.55 -21.08 -1.27
C ALA A 23 9.59 -19.79 -2.11
N ALA A 24 9.53 -19.91 -3.44
CA ALA A 24 9.47 -18.75 -4.34
C ALA A 24 8.20 -17.93 -4.12
N LYS A 25 7.03 -18.57 -4.00
CA LYS A 25 5.76 -17.90 -3.70
C LYS A 25 5.81 -17.14 -2.38
N ALA A 26 6.29 -17.77 -1.31
CA ALA A 26 6.38 -17.15 0.01
C ALA A 26 7.30 -15.90 -0.03
N LYS A 27 8.47 -16.01 -0.66
CA LYS A 27 9.41 -14.90 -0.82
C LYS A 27 8.82 -13.75 -1.65
N ALA A 28 8.16 -14.06 -2.76
CA ALA A 28 7.55 -13.06 -3.62
C ALA A 28 6.43 -12.30 -2.89
N LEU A 29 5.57 -12.99 -2.14
CA LEU A 29 4.52 -12.36 -1.35
C LEU A 29 5.08 -11.41 -0.27
N ALA A 30 6.15 -11.80 0.41
CA ALA A 30 6.83 -10.93 1.36
C ALA A 30 7.41 -9.68 0.67
N THR A 31 8.14 -9.88 -0.43
CA THR A 31 8.75 -8.79 -1.22
C THR A 31 7.71 -7.77 -1.68
N VAL A 32 6.60 -8.22 -2.27
CA VAL A 32 5.52 -7.33 -2.71
C VAL A 32 4.89 -6.59 -1.53
N THR A 33 4.71 -7.27 -0.39
CA THR A 33 4.13 -6.64 0.81
C THR A 33 5.04 -5.54 1.33
N ASP A 34 6.35 -5.77 1.38
CA ASP A 34 7.34 -4.79 1.82
C ASP A 34 7.39 -3.59 0.88
N GLN A 35 7.35 -3.82 -0.43
CA GLN A 35 7.33 -2.74 -1.43
C GLN A 35 6.04 -1.91 -1.36
N ILE A 36 4.88 -2.53 -1.15
CA ILE A 36 3.61 -1.82 -0.90
C ILE A 36 3.70 -0.99 0.38
N SER A 37 4.26 -1.55 1.45
CA SER A 37 4.43 -0.84 2.71
C SER A 37 5.34 0.38 2.54
N ALA A 38 6.48 0.23 1.87
CA ALA A 38 7.40 1.33 1.58
C ALA A 38 6.72 2.41 0.73
N ALA A 39 5.98 2.05 -0.32
CA ALA A 39 5.26 2.99 -1.16
C ALA A 39 4.18 3.77 -0.39
N ARG A 40 3.44 3.11 0.51
CA ARG A 40 2.49 3.79 1.42
C ARG A 40 3.19 4.70 2.40
N GLY A 41 4.33 4.27 2.95
CA GLY A 41 5.13 5.01 3.90
C GLY A 41 5.58 6.39 3.40
N VAL A 42 5.80 6.57 2.09
CA VAL A 42 6.14 7.87 1.48
C VAL A 42 4.99 8.89 1.63
N LEU A 43 3.75 8.43 1.70
CA LEU A 43 2.55 9.27 1.79
C LEU A 43 2.01 9.40 3.22
N MET A 44 2.56 8.64 4.16
CA MET A 44 2.11 8.59 5.54
C MET A 44 3.10 9.34 6.43
N THR A 45 2.55 10.11 7.36
CA THR A 45 3.35 10.74 8.41
C THR A 45 3.39 9.81 9.61
N ASP A 46 4.59 9.31 9.94
CA ASP A 46 4.82 8.49 11.14
C ASP A 46 4.79 9.37 12.40
N LEU A 47 3.57 9.66 12.86
CA LEU A 47 3.30 10.43 14.05
C LEU A 47 2.01 9.91 14.70
N ILE A 48 2.09 9.60 16.00
CA ILE A 48 0.98 9.01 16.75
C ILE A 48 -0.26 9.90 16.63
N GLY A 49 -1.36 9.31 16.13
CA GLY A 49 -2.65 10.00 15.97
C GLY A 49 -2.77 10.89 14.73
N GLN A 50 -1.72 11.01 13.93
CA GLN A 50 -1.71 11.90 12.76
C GLN A 50 -2.73 11.48 11.68
N GLU A 51 -2.98 10.19 11.53
CA GLU A 51 -4.03 9.68 10.64
C GLU A 51 -5.42 10.20 11.05
N MET A 52 -5.72 10.22 12.35
CA MET A 52 -6.99 10.74 12.87
C MET A 52 -7.11 12.24 12.62
N ILE A 53 -6.00 12.98 12.74
CA ILE A 53 -5.96 14.40 12.41
C ILE A 53 -6.21 14.62 10.91
N TYR A 54 -5.61 13.84 10.01
CA TYR A 54 -5.86 13.99 8.58
C TYR A 54 -7.31 13.67 8.20
N LEU A 55 -7.94 12.68 8.83
CA LEU A 55 -9.37 12.39 8.64
C LEU A 55 -10.25 13.54 9.14
N ALA A 56 -9.95 14.10 10.31
CA ALA A 56 -10.69 15.25 10.84
C ALA A 56 -10.53 16.50 9.97
N LYS A 57 -9.32 16.77 9.47
CA LYS A 57 -9.04 17.85 8.51
C LYS A 57 -9.86 17.69 7.23
N GLU A 58 -9.87 16.49 6.66
CA GLU A 58 -10.68 16.22 5.47
C GLU A 58 -12.16 16.49 5.73
N GLN A 59 -12.66 16.11 6.91
CA GLN A 59 -14.06 16.34 7.28
C GLN A 59 -14.37 17.83 7.43
N GLU A 60 -13.56 18.60 8.17
CA GLU A 60 -13.74 20.05 8.29
C GLU A 60 -13.71 20.75 6.92
N ALA A 61 -12.82 20.35 6.02
CA ALA A 61 -12.77 20.92 4.67
C ALA A 61 -14.03 20.62 3.84
N LYS A 62 -14.61 19.42 3.97
CA LYS A 62 -15.89 19.08 3.30
C LYS A 62 -17.03 19.92 3.85
N ASP A 63 -17.10 20.05 5.18
CA ASP A 63 -18.16 20.79 5.86
C ASP A 63 -18.06 22.29 5.57
N TRP A 64 -16.84 22.83 5.50
CA TRP A 64 -16.58 24.20 5.05
C TRP A 64 -17.12 24.46 3.64
N GLN A 65 -16.79 23.59 2.68
CA GLN A 65 -17.25 23.74 1.29
C GLN A 65 -18.77 23.53 1.11
N ALA A 66 -19.40 22.76 2.00
CA ALA A 66 -20.84 22.51 1.95
C ALA A 66 -21.67 23.64 2.59
N SER A 67 -21.04 24.54 3.34
CA SER A 67 -21.71 25.64 4.05
C SER A 67 -21.81 26.89 3.17
N GLU A 68 -22.98 27.54 3.16
CA GLU A 68 -23.19 28.79 2.39
C GLU A 68 -22.52 30.00 3.04
N SER A 69 -22.30 29.98 4.35
CA SER A 69 -21.68 31.07 5.12
C SER A 69 -21.05 30.50 6.39
N PRO A 70 -19.96 29.70 6.26
CA PRO A 70 -19.31 29.10 7.41
C PRO A 70 -18.63 30.16 8.29
N ASP A 71 -18.71 29.98 9.61
CA ASP A 71 -17.87 30.71 10.58
C ASP A 71 -16.63 29.87 10.87
N LEU A 72 -15.43 30.44 10.65
CA LEU A 72 -14.17 29.75 10.90
C LEU A 72 -14.02 29.28 12.37
N ALA A 73 -14.69 29.93 13.32
CA ALA A 73 -14.69 29.50 14.73
C ALA A 73 -15.30 28.11 14.96
N ASP A 74 -16.14 27.63 14.04
CA ASP A 74 -16.77 26.30 14.11
C ASP A 74 -15.83 25.18 13.58
N PHE A 75 -14.69 25.54 12.99
CA PHE A 75 -13.74 24.61 12.35
C PHE A 75 -12.36 24.71 13.04
N PRO A 76 -12.16 24.06 14.20
CA PRO A 76 -11.00 24.29 15.05
C PRO A 76 -9.66 23.94 14.40
N LEU A 77 -9.60 22.91 13.54
CA LEU A 77 -8.36 22.59 12.84
C LEU A 77 -8.08 23.60 11.72
N MET A 78 -9.10 24.02 10.97
CA MET A 78 -8.94 25.08 9.97
C MET A 78 -8.51 26.39 10.63
N PHE A 79 -9.19 26.80 11.70
CA PHE A 79 -8.87 27.99 12.49
C PHE A 79 -7.40 28.00 12.93
N ALA A 80 -6.85 26.84 13.31
CA ALA A 80 -5.47 26.72 13.75
C ALA A 80 -4.43 26.79 12.63
N GLU A 81 -4.78 26.54 11.37
CA GLU A 81 -3.84 26.43 10.24
C GLU A 81 -3.99 27.49 9.15
N VAL A 82 -5.09 28.24 9.14
CA VAL A 82 -5.23 29.41 8.26
C VAL A 82 -4.14 30.44 8.63
N GLY A 83 -3.44 30.94 7.61
CA GLY A 83 -2.27 31.81 7.75
C GLY A 83 -0.95 31.05 7.96
N ILE A 84 -0.98 29.73 8.18
CA ILE A 84 0.22 28.88 8.30
C ILE A 84 0.40 28.02 7.05
N THR A 85 -0.61 27.22 6.72
CA THR A 85 -0.58 26.27 5.59
C THR A 85 -1.08 26.92 4.30
N ALA A 86 -2.07 27.80 4.41
CA ALA A 86 -2.66 28.55 3.29
C ALA A 86 -3.16 29.92 3.78
N SER A 87 -3.39 30.88 2.87
CA SER A 87 -3.70 32.27 3.26
C SER A 87 -5.16 32.42 3.70
N THR A 88 -6.05 31.57 3.19
CA THR A 88 -7.49 31.61 3.47
C THR A 88 -8.03 30.22 3.82
N ALA A 89 -9.20 30.15 4.44
CA ALA A 89 -9.89 28.91 4.73
C ALA A 89 -10.29 28.15 3.46
N ASP A 90 -10.70 28.86 2.39
CA ASP A 90 -11.03 28.25 1.09
C ASP A 90 -9.81 27.59 0.42
N GLU A 91 -8.66 28.28 0.46
CA GLU A 91 -7.40 27.71 -0.03
C GLU A 91 -7.00 26.49 0.81
N LEU A 92 -7.13 26.58 2.14
CA LEU A 92 -6.79 25.49 3.05
C LEU A 92 -7.68 24.25 2.82
N ALA A 93 -8.99 24.44 2.69
CA ALA A 93 -9.93 23.36 2.38
C ALA A 93 -9.56 22.69 1.05
N THR A 94 -9.23 23.49 0.03
CA THR A 94 -8.81 22.98 -1.28
C THR A 94 -7.54 22.15 -1.18
N VAL A 95 -6.54 22.60 -0.42
CA VAL A 95 -5.29 21.84 -0.18
C VAL A 95 -5.61 20.51 0.49
N TRP A 96 -6.36 20.50 1.59
CA TRP A 96 -6.66 19.26 2.32
C TRP A 96 -7.46 18.26 1.49
N LEU A 97 -8.46 18.71 0.73
CA LEU A 97 -9.25 17.83 -0.13
C LEU A 97 -8.45 17.29 -1.32
N THR A 98 -7.54 18.10 -1.88
CA THR A 98 -6.63 17.66 -2.94
C THR A 98 -5.70 16.56 -2.43
N MET A 99 -5.09 16.75 -1.26
CA MET A 99 -4.23 15.76 -0.63
C MET A 99 -4.99 14.47 -0.30
N ALA A 100 -6.20 14.57 0.25
CA ALA A 100 -7.04 13.41 0.53
C ALA A 100 -7.42 12.63 -0.75
N ASN A 101 -7.72 13.33 -1.84
CA ASN A 101 -8.00 12.73 -3.14
C ASN A 101 -6.75 12.07 -3.75
N GLN A 102 -5.58 12.70 -3.63
CA GLN A 102 -4.32 12.12 -4.11
C GLN A 102 -3.98 10.85 -3.34
N TRP A 103 -4.09 10.88 -2.01
CA TRP A 103 -3.92 9.70 -1.16
C TRP A 103 -4.85 8.56 -1.59
N ARG A 104 -6.15 8.80 -1.75
CA ARG A 104 -7.10 7.76 -2.16
C ARG A 104 -6.77 7.14 -3.51
N GLN A 105 -6.42 7.97 -4.50
CA GLN A 105 -6.05 7.48 -5.83
C GLN A 105 -4.81 6.59 -5.78
N THR A 106 -3.76 7.02 -5.08
CA THR A 106 -2.54 6.23 -4.92
C THR A 106 -2.78 4.96 -4.09
N ALA A 107 -3.52 5.06 -2.99
CA ALA A 107 -3.85 3.92 -2.14
C ALA A 107 -4.65 2.85 -2.90
N ALA A 108 -5.62 3.26 -3.74
CA ALA A 108 -6.39 2.35 -4.58
C ALA A 108 -5.51 1.64 -5.61
N SER A 109 -4.61 2.37 -6.28
CA SER A 109 -3.65 1.80 -7.23
C SER A 109 -2.73 0.76 -6.58
N LEU A 110 -2.13 1.12 -5.44
CA LEU A 110 -1.27 0.21 -4.67
C LEU A 110 -2.04 -1.03 -4.18
N GLU A 111 -3.28 -0.87 -3.71
CA GLU A 111 -4.09 -2.00 -3.28
C GLU A 111 -4.46 -2.93 -4.45
N ALA A 112 -4.75 -2.38 -5.63
CA ALA A 112 -4.96 -3.18 -6.83
C ALA A 112 -3.71 -3.99 -7.20
N ILE A 113 -2.51 -3.38 -7.17
CA ILE A 113 -1.24 -4.07 -7.38
C ILE A 113 -1.07 -5.21 -6.36
N ARG A 114 -1.29 -4.93 -5.06
CA ARG A 114 -1.14 -5.91 -3.99
C ARG A 114 -2.07 -7.11 -4.16
N LEU A 115 -3.33 -6.89 -4.49
CA LEU A 115 -4.32 -7.95 -4.65
C LEU A 115 -4.07 -8.76 -5.94
N LYS A 116 -3.77 -8.08 -7.05
CA LYS A 116 -3.52 -8.73 -8.34
C LYS A 116 -2.26 -9.59 -8.29
N SER A 117 -1.12 -9.02 -7.88
CA SER A 117 0.15 -9.74 -7.76
C SER A 117 0.04 -10.94 -6.81
N LYS A 118 -0.65 -10.79 -5.67
CA LYS A 118 -0.93 -11.91 -4.76
C LYS A 118 -1.71 -13.03 -5.43
N SER A 119 -2.71 -12.70 -6.25
CA SER A 119 -3.49 -13.69 -7.01
C SER A 119 -2.64 -14.41 -8.06
N ASP A 120 -1.84 -13.65 -8.81
CA ASP A 120 -0.99 -14.16 -9.89
C ASP A 120 0.14 -15.05 -9.32
N ILE A 121 0.81 -14.64 -8.25
CA ILE A 121 1.85 -15.42 -7.55
C ILE A 121 1.27 -16.76 -7.06
N LYS A 122 0.05 -16.75 -6.48
CA LYS A 122 -0.58 -17.99 -6.01
C LYS A 122 -0.90 -18.95 -7.14
N SER A 123 -1.32 -18.42 -8.28
CA SER A 123 -1.68 -19.19 -9.48
C SER A 123 -0.47 -19.66 -10.30
N ALA A 124 0.73 -19.12 -10.05
CA ALA A 124 1.94 -19.50 -10.77
C ALA A 124 2.29 -20.99 -10.60
N ALA A 125 2.66 -21.62 -11.72
CA ALA A 125 2.96 -23.05 -11.81
C ALA A 125 4.46 -23.38 -11.71
N SER A 126 5.34 -22.37 -11.68
CA SER A 126 6.78 -22.55 -11.53
C SER A 126 7.43 -21.36 -10.83
N ALA A 127 8.66 -21.55 -10.33
CA ALA A 127 9.40 -20.48 -9.66
C ALA A 127 9.73 -19.33 -10.63
N GLU A 128 9.99 -19.66 -11.90
CA GLU A 128 10.21 -18.69 -12.97
C GLU A 128 8.95 -17.89 -13.25
N ALA A 129 7.78 -18.55 -13.28
CA ALA A 129 6.50 -17.86 -13.43
C ALA A 129 6.21 -16.91 -12.25
N VAL A 130 6.58 -17.29 -11.02
CA VAL A 130 6.49 -16.39 -9.85
C VAL A 130 7.38 -15.16 -10.05
N GLN A 131 8.63 -15.35 -10.49
CA GLN A 131 9.56 -14.25 -10.72
C GLN A 131 9.05 -13.30 -11.82
N SER A 132 8.54 -13.83 -12.94
CA SER A 132 7.95 -13.03 -14.01
C SER A 132 6.77 -12.17 -13.54
N VAL A 133 5.97 -12.65 -12.58
CA VAL A 133 4.89 -11.82 -11.98
C VAL A 133 5.47 -10.63 -11.22
N VAL A 134 6.53 -10.83 -10.43
CA VAL A 134 7.18 -9.76 -9.66
C VAL A 134 7.83 -8.74 -10.58
N ASP A 135 8.57 -9.21 -11.59
CA ASP A 135 9.29 -8.34 -12.54
C ASP A 135 8.33 -7.50 -13.41
N ALA A 136 7.09 -7.98 -13.61
CA ALA A 136 6.06 -7.28 -14.37
C ALA A 136 5.27 -6.25 -13.55
N ILE A 137 5.55 -6.08 -12.26
CA ILE A 137 4.84 -5.08 -11.44
C ILE A 137 5.32 -3.67 -11.84
N GLU A 138 4.39 -2.89 -12.38
CA GLU A 138 4.57 -1.47 -12.60
C GLU A 138 4.20 -0.69 -11.33
N TRP A 139 5.19 -0.02 -10.74
CA TRP A 139 4.99 0.80 -9.55
C TRP A 139 4.58 2.23 -9.96
N PRO A 140 3.54 2.81 -9.34
CA PRO A 140 3.20 4.20 -9.58
C PRO A 140 4.37 5.10 -9.14
N ALA A 141 4.66 6.11 -9.97
CA ALA A 141 5.68 7.13 -9.69
C ALA A 141 5.27 8.07 -8.55
#